data_AF-A0A0F9F1Q6-F1
#
_entry.id   AF-A0A0F9F1Q6-F1
#
_cell.length_a   1.000
_cell.length_b   1.000
_cell.length_c   1.000
_cell.angle_alpha   90.00
_cell.angle_beta   90.00
_cell.angle_gamma   90.00
#
_symmetry.space_group_name_H-M   'P 1'
#
loop_
_entity.id
_entity.type
_entity.pdbx_description
1 polymer ?
#
loop_
_entity_poly.entity_id
_entity_poly.type
_entity_poly.pdbx_seq_one_letter_code
_entity_poly.pdbx_strand_id
1 'polypeptide(L)'
;MANEILYKVGTPIVWADTTDYSPTAARTLGSRTDQIDVTSLAAAAARQGVKKDLGAVRSMLYDVRINFQPAADPTAGGSVDVYWSPSQSGTADIGNVGHCTGADAAYAAVAGLTLAELLAALHFVGSAPVAIQNDADGVQSVHVGMFSPTARYGSPVIVNSCSQAFDGDAIEFALLFEPMVAEIQ
;
A
#
# COMPACT_ATOMS: atom_id res chain seq x y z
N MET A 1 -40.61 -8.15 4.97
CA MET A 1 -39.25 -8.53 5.43
C MET A 1 -38.40 -7.28 5.42
N ALA A 2 -37.42 -7.17 6.32
CA ALA A 2 -36.44 -6.09 6.22
C ALA A 2 -35.44 -6.45 5.11
N ASN A 3 -35.00 -5.44 4.35
CA ASN A 3 -33.95 -5.65 3.35
C ASN A 3 -32.60 -5.82 4.06
N GLU A 4 -31.73 -6.66 3.50
CA GLU A 4 -30.37 -6.87 3.99
C GLU A 4 -29.38 -6.03 3.17
N ILE A 5 -28.34 -5.52 3.84
CA ILE A 5 -27.19 -4.89 3.17
C ILE A 5 -26.03 -5.86 3.25
N LEU A 6 -25.70 -6.49 2.13
CA LEU A 6 -24.59 -7.42 2.00
C LEU A 6 -23.40 -6.75 1.31
N TYR A 7 -22.21 -7.34 1.44
CA TYR A 7 -21.03 -6.91 0.69
C TYR A 7 -20.71 -7.89 -0.42
N LYS A 8 -20.53 -7.35 -1.62
CA LYS A 8 -19.96 -8.03 -2.77
C LYS A 8 -18.50 -7.62 -2.91
N VAL A 9 -17.64 -8.62 -3.08
CA VAL A 9 -16.22 -8.43 -3.37
C VAL A 9 -16.07 -7.89 -4.80
N GLY A 10 -15.45 -6.71 -4.93
CA GLY A 10 -15.15 -6.08 -6.21
C GLY A 10 -13.85 -6.57 -6.84
N THR A 11 -13.48 -5.99 -7.98
CA THR A 11 -12.20 -6.29 -8.63
C THR A 11 -11.05 -5.70 -7.81
N PRO A 12 -10.04 -6.51 -7.45
CA PRO A 12 -8.91 -6.05 -6.64
C PRO A 12 -8.07 -5.03 -7.39
N ILE A 13 -7.52 -4.07 -6.65
CA ILE A 13 -6.48 -3.15 -7.11
C ILE A 13 -5.19 -3.57 -6.42
N VAL A 14 -4.15 -3.86 -7.19
CA VAL A 14 -2.89 -4.40 -6.69
C VAL A 14 -1.74 -3.53 -7.19
N TRP A 15 -1.03 -2.90 -6.25
CA TRP A 15 0.26 -2.28 -6.52
C TRP A 15 1.37 -3.29 -6.26
N ALA A 16 2.19 -3.54 -7.28
CA ALA A 16 3.40 -4.36 -7.21
C ALA A 16 4.38 -3.89 -8.28
N ASP A 17 5.60 -4.43 -8.31
CA ASP A 17 6.57 -4.04 -9.33
C ASP A 17 6.21 -4.65 -10.70
N THR A 18 6.44 -3.90 -11.78
CA THR A 18 6.13 -4.37 -13.14
C THR A 18 7.23 -5.21 -13.76
N THR A 19 8.44 -5.17 -13.20
CA THR A 19 9.62 -5.82 -13.76
C THR A 19 9.77 -7.24 -13.22
N ASP A 20 9.51 -7.44 -11.92
CA ASP A 20 9.81 -8.70 -11.24
C ASP A 20 8.66 -9.34 -10.43
N TYR A 21 7.51 -8.67 -10.24
CA TYR A 21 6.39 -9.25 -9.48
C TYR A 21 5.94 -10.59 -10.05
N SER A 22 6.23 -11.65 -9.30
CA SER A 22 5.98 -13.04 -9.68
C SER A 22 5.76 -13.88 -8.41
N PRO A 23 4.70 -13.58 -7.63
CA PRO A 23 4.48 -14.24 -6.36
C PRO A 23 4.14 -15.71 -6.56
N THR A 24 4.54 -16.54 -5.61
CA THR A 24 4.03 -17.90 -5.53
C THR A 24 2.52 -17.90 -5.32
N ALA A 25 1.83 -18.97 -5.76
CA ALA A 25 0.37 -19.07 -5.61
C ALA A 25 -0.11 -18.96 -4.15
N ALA A 26 0.71 -19.38 -3.18
CA ALA A 26 0.40 -19.26 -1.75
C ALA A 26 0.54 -17.82 -1.21
N ARG A 27 1.20 -16.93 -1.97
CA ARG A 27 1.57 -15.56 -1.58
C ARG A 27 1.10 -14.53 -2.61
N THR A 28 0.13 -14.85 -3.46
CA THR A 28 -0.41 -13.86 -4.41
C THR A 28 -1.58 -13.09 -3.80
N LEU A 29 -1.60 -11.77 -3.99
CA LEU A 29 -2.78 -10.94 -3.73
C LEU A 29 -3.56 -10.61 -5.02
N GLY A 30 -3.29 -11.35 -6.09
CA GLY A 30 -3.86 -11.13 -7.42
C GLY A 30 -2.85 -10.54 -8.40
N SER A 31 -3.33 -10.31 -9.62
CA SER A 31 -2.53 -9.73 -10.70
C SER A 31 -2.28 -8.24 -10.44
N ARG A 32 -1.05 -7.79 -10.72
CA ARG A 32 -0.66 -6.38 -10.65
C ARG A 32 -1.59 -5.53 -11.53
N THR A 33 -2.11 -4.45 -10.97
CA THR A 33 -2.85 -3.42 -11.72
C THR A 33 -2.07 -2.13 -11.83
N ASP A 34 -1.22 -1.82 -10.84
CA ASP A 34 -0.52 -0.54 -10.72
C ASP A 34 0.91 -0.75 -10.21
N GLN A 35 1.76 0.25 -10.40
CA GLN A 35 3.20 0.16 -10.16
C GLN A 35 3.56 0.65 -8.75
N ILE A 36 4.38 -0.12 -8.05
CA ILE A 36 5.25 0.34 -6.96
C ILE A 36 6.41 -0.65 -6.84
N ASP A 37 7.63 -0.17 -6.70
CA ASP A 37 8.81 -1.03 -6.56
C ASP A 37 9.44 -0.81 -5.19
N VAL A 38 9.26 -1.68 -4.21
CA VAL A 38 9.85 -1.45 -2.88
C VAL A 38 11.21 -2.12 -2.70
N THR A 39 11.89 -2.44 -3.80
CA THR A 39 13.19 -3.11 -3.79
C THR A 39 14.15 -2.37 -2.86
N SER A 40 14.73 -3.12 -1.91
CA SER A 40 15.70 -2.62 -0.93
C SER A 40 15.21 -1.39 -0.15
N LEU A 41 13.89 -1.25 0.06
CA LEU A 41 13.34 -0.13 0.84
C LEU A 41 13.91 -0.16 2.25
N ALA A 42 14.81 0.78 2.54
CA ALA A 42 15.56 0.81 3.79
C ALA A 42 14.64 1.01 5.01
N ALA A 43 15.12 0.60 6.18
CA ALA A 43 14.48 0.92 7.45
C ALA A 43 14.32 2.45 7.60
N ALA A 44 13.15 2.87 8.11
CA ALA A 44 12.70 4.25 8.23
C ALA A 44 12.60 5.04 6.90
N ALA A 45 12.63 4.36 5.75
CA ALA A 45 12.40 4.98 4.45
C ALA A 45 10.96 4.74 3.97
N ALA A 46 10.52 5.55 3.00
CA ALA A 46 9.21 5.43 2.40
C ALA A 46 9.26 5.50 0.87
N ARG A 47 8.30 4.85 0.23
CA ARG A 47 8.09 4.90 -1.22
C ARG A 47 6.63 5.13 -1.55
N GLN A 48 6.36 5.90 -2.59
CA GLN A 48 5.01 6.12 -3.12
C GLN A 48 4.80 5.27 -4.37
N GLY A 49 3.59 4.77 -4.55
CA GLY A 49 3.16 4.09 -5.76
C GLY A 49 2.58 5.03 -6.81
N VAL A 50 2.46 4.53 -8.05
CA VAL A 50 1.75 5.22 -9.12
C VAL A 50 0.32 5.53 -8.70
N LYS A 51 -0.13 6.73 -9.08
CA LYS A 51 -1.49 7.21 -8.84
C LYS A 51 -2.52 6.32 -9.52
N LYS A 52 -3.56 5.96 -8.76
CA LYS A 52 -4.72 5.21 -9.24
C LYS A 52 -5.95 6.07 -9.35
N ASP A 53 -6.71 5.84 -10.41
CA ASP A 53 -8.12 6.21 -10.52
C ASP A 53 -9.00 5.10 -9.93
N LEU A 54 -9.71 5.39 -8.83
CA LEU A 54 -10.65 4.47 -8.18
C LEU A 54 -12.03 4.47 -8.87
N GLY A 55 -12.21 5.30 -9.89
CA GLY A 55 -13.45 5.47 -10.63
C GLY A 55 -14.37 6.54 -10.05
N ALA A 56 -15.26 7.05 -10.91
CA ALA A 56 -16.32 7.96 -10.48
C ALA A 56 -17.34 7.25 -9.56
N VAL A 57 -17.62 5.99 -9.86
CA VAL A 57 -18.40 5.07 -9.03
C VAL A 57 -17.42 4.10 -8.38
N ARG A 58 -17.02 4.41 -7.14
CA ARG A 58 -16.02 3.65 -6.39
C ARG A 58 -16.66 3.06 -5.14
N SER A 59 -16.09 1.96 -4.65
CA SER A 59 -16.52 1.43 -3.35
C SER A 59 -16.27 2.46 -2.24
N MET A 60 -17.16 2.48 -1.25
CA MET A 60 -16.99 3.31 -0.06
C MET A 60 -15.90 2.75 0.86
N LEU A 61 -15.71 1.43 0.87
CA LEU A 61 -14.76 0.72 1.71
C LEU A 61 -13.92 -0.25 0.90
N TYR A 62 -12.67 -0.42 1.33
CA TYR A 62 -11.72 -1.38 0.78
C TYR A 62 -11.12 -2.17 1.93
N ASP A 63 -11.02 -3.49 1.77
CA ASP A 63 -10.13 -4.32 2.58
C ASP A 63 -8.70 -4.14 2.09
N VAL A 64 -7.77 -3.88 3.00
CA VAL A 64 -6.37 -3.62 2.67
C VAL A 64 -5.48 -4.71 3.22
N ARG A 65 -4.71 -5.35 2.33
CA ARG A 65 -3.75 -6.40 2.66
C ARG A 65 -2.41 -6.10 2.00
N ILE A 66 -1.33 -6.57 2.61
CA ILE A 66 0.02 -6.37 2.09
C ILE A 66 0.84 -7.64 2.19
N ASN A 67 1.66 -7.86 1.18
CA ASN A 67 2.76 -8.81 1.20
C ASN A 67 4.08 -8.06 1.16
N PHE A 68 5.02 -8.45 2.02
CA PHE A 68 6.37 -7.90 2.05
C PHE A 68 7.35 -8.92 2.62
N GLN A 69 8.64 -8.73 2.33
CA GLN A 69 9.73 -9.56 2.82
C GLN A 69 10.87 -8.66 3.29
N PRO A 70 11.20 -8.68 4.60
CA PRO A 70 12.46 -8.12 5.09
C PRO A 70 13.65 -8.92 4.55
N ALA A 71 14.76 -8.25 4.23
CA ALA A 71 15.98 -8.88 3.70
C ALA A 71 16.80 -9.66 4.74
N ALA A 72 16.42 -9.56 6.01
CA ALA A 72 17.05 -10.23 7.14
C ALA A 72 16.06 -10.25 8.32
N ASP A 73 16.38 -11.05 9.34
CA ASP A 73 15.54 -11.15 10.54
C ASP A 73 15.30 -9.78 11.20
N PRO A 74 14.03 -9.29 11.24
CA PRO A 74 13.70 -8.03 11.86
C PRO A 74 13.63 -8.16 13.38
N THR A 75 13.92 -7.07 14.07
CA THR A 75 13.72 -6.94 15.51
C THR A 75 12.23 -6.82 15.82
N ALA A 76 11.83 -7.32 17.00
CA ALA A 76 10.46 -7.22 17.49
C ALA A 76 9.95 -5.76 17.50
N GLY A 77 8.67 -5.58 17.16
CA GLY A 77 7.96 -4.31 17.34
C GLY A 77 7.99 -3.36 16.15
N GLY A 78 8.54 -3.78 15.00
CA GLY A 78 8.46 -3.03 13.74
C GLY A 78 7.12 -3.21 13.01
N SER A 79 6.86 -2.32 12.05
CA SER A 79 5.68 -2.38 11.17
C SER A 79 6.02 -1.98 9.74
N VAL A 80 5.13 -2.32 8.81
CA VAL A 80 5.05 -1.69 7.49
C VAL A 80 3.77 -0.86 7.47
N ASP A 81 3.92 0.45 7.39
CA ASP A 81 2.80 1.38 7.48
C ASP A 81 2.31 1.77 6.09
N VAL A 82 1.00 1.83 5.93
CA VAL A 82 0.35 2.21 4.67
C VAL A 82 -0.38 3.52 4.88
N TYR A 83 -0.09 4.48 4.00
CA TYR A 83 -0.77 5.76 3.91
C TYR A 83 -1.34 5.94 2.51
N TRP A 84 -2.28 6.88 2.39
CA TRP A 84 -2.91 7.26 1.14
C TRP A 84 -2.82 8.77 0.93
N SER A 85 -2.29 9.17 -0.22
CA SER A 85 -2.33 10.55 -0.70
C SER A 85 -3.51 10.73 -1.65
N PRO A 86 -4.61 11.37 -1.23
CA PRO A 86 -5.73 11.64 -2.12
C PRO A 86 -5.36 12.72 -3.16
N SER A 87 -6.02 12.69 -4.31
CA SER A 87 -5.86 13.68 -5.36
C SER A 87 -7.18 13.97 -6.08
N GLN A 88 -7.34 15.22 -6.47
CA GLN A 88 -8.46 15.69 -7.32
C GLN A 88 -8.18 15.51 -8.82
N SER A 89 -6.97 15.12 -9.21
CA SER A 89 -6.54 14.98 -10.60
C SER A 89 -5.94 13.61 -10.86
N GLY A 90 -6.24 13.02 -12.02
CA GLY A 90 -5.60 11.79 -12.49
C GLY A 90 -4.20 12.00 -13.08
N THR A 91 -3.71 13.24 -13.18
CA THR A 91 -2.39 13.55 -13.76
C THR A 91 -1.30 13.52 -12.69
N ALA A 92 -0.12 12.96 -13.00
CA ALA A 92 1.06 13.02 -12.13
C ALA A 92 1.43 14.48 -11.81
N ASP A 93 2.06 14.69 -10.65
CA ASP A 93 2.49 15.98 -10.08
C ASP A 93 1.38 17.02 -9.84
N ILE A 94 0.11 16.70 -10.16
CA ILE A 94 -1.01 17.63 -10.03
C ILE A 94 -1.93 17.22 -8.89
N GLY A 95 -2.10 18.14 -7.93
CA GLY A 95 -3.14 18.07 -6.90
C GLY A 95 -3.00 16.88 -5.96
N ASN A 96 -1.77 16.43 -5.69
CA ASN A 96 -1.47 15.40 -4.71
C ASN A 96 -1.29 16.01 -3.32
N VAL A 97 -1.76 15.32 -2.28
CA VAL A 97 -1.56 15.75 -0.89
C VAL A 97 -0.20 15.28 -0.38
N GLY A 98 0.41 16.04 0.53
CA GLY A 98 1.63 15.65 1.22
C GLY A 98 2.84 15.51 0.32
N HIS A 99 2.97 16.30 -0.76
CA HIS A 99 4.11 16.26 -1.69
C HIS A 99 4.30 14.94 -2.46
N CYS A 100 3.29 14.07 -2.53
CA CYS A 100 3.36 12.94 -3.46
C CYS A 100 3.44 13.46 -4.92
N THR A 101 4.15 12.74 -5.77
CA THR A 101 4.23 12.99 -7.22
C THR A 101 3.15 12.19 -7.95
N GLY A 102 2.69 11.09 -7.36
CA GLY A 102 1.77 10.18 -8.04
C GLY A 102 2.46 9.30 -9.10
N ALA A 103 3.80 9.25 -9.06
CA ALA A 103 4.63 8.29 -9.77
C ALA A 103 5.27 7.32 -8.76
N ASP A 104 5.74 6.19 -9.25
CA ASP A 104 6.58 5.29 -8.46
C ASP A 104 7.93 5.96 -8.18
N ALA A 105 8.14 6.37 -6.94
CA ALA A 105 9.29 7.16 -6.53
C ALA A 105 9.52 7.07 -5.02
N ALA A 106 10.74 7.40 -4.59
CA ALA A 106 11.01 7.64 -3.18
C ALA A 106 10.04 8.71 -2.63
N TYR A 107 9.53 8.47 -1.42
CA TYR A 107 8.77 9.46 -0.67
C TYR A 107 9.63 9.94 0.49
N ALA A 108 10.23 11.11 0.34
CA ALA A 108 11.28 11.59 1.22
C ALA A 108 10.99 13.00 1.74
N ALA A 109 11.73 13.39 2.78
CA ALA A 109 11.75 14.77 3.26
C ALA A 109 12.06 15.74 2.11
N VAL A 110 11.43 16.91 2.16
CA VAL A 110 11.69 18.00 1.21
C VAL A 110 12.29 19.19 1.95
N ALA A 111 12.80 20.18 1.23
CA ALA A 111 13.39 21.36 1.85
C ALA A 111 12.37 22.03 2.82
N GLY A 112 12.72 22.05 4.10
CA GLY A 112 11.90 22.64 5.16
C GLY A 112 10.82 21.74 5.77
N LEU A 113 10.68 20.48 5.36
CA LEU A 113 9.73 19.52 5.93
C LEU A 113 10.36 18.13 6.08
N THR A 114 10.28 17.57 7.28
CA THR A 114 10.71 16.20 7.59
C THR A 114 9.74 15.17 7.00
N LEU A 115 10.21 13.93 6.84
CA LEU A 115 9.34 12.82 6.40
C LEU A 115 8.12 12.64 7.33
N ALA A 116 8.32 12.77 8.65
CA ALA A 116 7.24 12.63 9.63
C ALA A 116 6.16 13.72 9.46
N GLU A 117 6.55 14.98 9.22
CA GLU A 117 5.61 16.08 8.94
C GLU A 117 4.84 15.86 7.65
N LEU A 118 5.48 15.30 6.62
CA LEU A 118 4.83 14.96 5.36
C LEU A 118 3.83 13.81 5.51
N LEU A 119 4.21 12.73 6.21
CA LEU A 119 3.34 11.58 6.48
C LEU A 119 2.10 11.99 7.31
N ALA A 120 2.25 12.94 8.24
CA ALA A 120 1.14 13.46 9.04
C ALA A 120 0.07 14.18 8.20
N ALA A 121 0.38 14.59 6.97
CA ALA A 121 -0.58 15.18 6.04
C ALA A 121 -1.34 14.13 5.19
N LEU A 122 -0.95 12.85 5.25
CA LEU A 122 -1.58 11.77 4.50
C LEU A 122 -2.70 11.09 5.30
N HIS A 123 -3.56 10.34 4.61
CA HIS A 123 -4.54 9.47 5.26
C HIS A 123 -3.85 8.17 5.69
N PHE A 124 -3.63 7.99 6.98
CA PHE A 124 -3.13 6.72 7.52
C PHE A 124 -4.17 5.62 7.34
N VAL A 125 -3.80 4.55 6.64
CA VAL A 125 -4.68 3.40 6.36
C VAL A 125 -4.55 2.35 7.46
N GLY A 126 -3.32 2.07 7.88
CA GLY A 126 -3.04 1.09 8.92
C GLY A 126 -1.57 0.68 8.93
N SER A 127 -1.23 -0.16 9.92
CA SER A 127 0.11 -0.70 10.12
C SER A 127 0.05 -2.22 10.07
N ALA A 128 0.80 -2.82 9.15
CA ALA A 128 1.03 -4.25 9.14
C ALA A 128 2.13 -4.58 10.16
N PRO A 129 1.84 -5.27 11.28
CA PRO A 129 2.88 -5.69 12.20
C PRO A 129 3.86 -6.64 11.51
N VAL A 130 5.15 -6.42 11.73
CA VAL A 130 6.21 -7.32 11.24
C VAL A 130 6.45 -8.40 12.28
N ALA A 131 6.26 -9.65 11.89
CA ALA A 131 6.65 -10.79 12.71
C ALA A 131 8.18 -10.94 12.68
N ILE A 132 8.76 -11.28 13.83
CA ILE A 132 10.16 -11.75 13.91
C ILE A 132 10.23 -13.06 13.14
N GLN A 133 11.21 -13.20 12.25
CA GLN A 133 11.53 -14.45 11.58
C GLN A 133 12.88 -14.96 12.10
N ASN A 134 13.11 -16.26 11.97
CA ASN A 134 14.38 -16.92 12.28
C ASN A 134 14.78 -17.71 11.04
N ASP A 135 15.88 -17.31 10.40
CA ASP A 135 16.68 -18.08 9.42
C ASP A 135 15.85 -18.91 8.41
N ALA A 136 15.17 -18.19 7.51
CA ALA A 136 14.77 -18.57 6.13
C ALA A 136 13.61 -17.65 5.67
N ASP A 137 13.99 -16.50 5.13
CA ASP A 137 13.24 -15.54 4.30
C ASP A 137 11.83 -15.97 3.91
N GLY A 138 10.84 -15.36 4.57
CA GLY A 138 9.43 -15.64 4.31
C GLY A 138 8.62 -14.38 4.08
N VAL A 139 8.02 -14.28 2.89
CA VAL A 139 6.97 -13.31 2.60
C VAL A 139 5.91 -13.31 3.69
N GLN A 140 5.71 -12.17 4.33
CA GLN A 140 4.66 -11.95 5.31
C GLN A 140 3.41 -11.42 4.62
N SER A 141 2.29 -12.09 4.82
CA SER A 141 0.98 -11.67 4.32
C SER A 141 0.12 -11.18 5.48
N VAL A 142 -0.22 -9.90 5.48
CA VAL A 142 -0.80 -9.23 6.64
C VAL A 142 -2.02 -8.40 6.23
N HIS A 143 -3.09 -8.46 7.04
CA HIS A 143 -4.20 -7.52 6.94
C HIS A 143 -3.80 -6.20 7.58
N VAL A 144 -3.94 -5.11 6.83
CA VAL A 144 -3.52 -3.76 7.25
C VAL A 144 -4.68 -3.02 7.91
N GLY A 145 -5.88 -3.12 7.33
CA GLY A 145 -7.06 -2.44 7.83
C GLY A 145 -8.13 -2.25 6.76
N MET A 146 -9.07 -1.35 7.05
CA MET A 146 -10.11 -0.92 6.12
C MET A 146 -9.90 0.53 5.73
N PHE A 147 -10.09 0.84 4.45
CA PHE A 147 -9.85 2.17 3.90
C PHE A 147 -11.10 2.75 3.24
N SER A 148 -11.38 4.03 3.49
CA SER A 148 -12.42 4.80 2.79
C SER A 148 -11.81 5.99 2.05
N PRO A 149 -11.78 5.99 0.70
CA PRO A 149 -11.13 7.04 -0.07
C PRO A 149 -11.95 8.34 -0.09
N THR A 150 -11.31 9.43 0.36
CA THR A 150 -11.88 10.78 0.33
C THR A 150 -11.93 11.40 -1.06
N ALA A 151 -11.14 10.89 -2.02
CA ALA A 151 -11.07 11.37 -3.39
C ALA A 151 -11.11 10.22 -4.41
N ARG A 152 -11.35 10.55 -5.69
CA ARG A 152 -11.36 9.60 -6.80
C ARG A 152 -9.95 9.08 -7.13
N TYR A 153 -8.95 9.96 -7.07
CA TYR A 153 -7.58 9.62 -7.38
C TYR A 153 -6.73 9.58 -6.12
N GLY A 154 -5.61 8.87 -6.18
CA GLY A 154 -4.58 8.95 -5.17
C GLY A 154 -3.50 7.90 -5.31
N SER A 155 -2.51 7.96 -4.42
CA SER A 155 -1.36 7.07 -4.40
C SER A 155 -1.16 6.46 -3.02
N PRO A 156 -0.80 5.17 -2.93
CA PRO A 156 -0.32 4.62 -1.68
C PRO A 156 1.08 5.14 -1.37
N VAL A 157 1.38 5.28 -0.08
CA VAL A 157 2.73 5.48 0.43
C VAL A 157 3.01 4.37 1.45
N ILE A 158 4.08 3.63 1.21
CA ILE A 158 4.56 2.54 2.06
C ILE A 158 5.74 3.06 2.87
N VAL A 159 5.69 2.89 4.18
CA VAL A 159 6.78 3.23 5.09
C VAL A 159 7.28 1.94 5.72
N ASN A 160 8.58 1.69 5.57
CA ASN A 160 9.23 0.59 6.26
C ASN A 160 9.64 1.04 7.66
N SER A 161 8.78 0.79 8.64
CA SER A 161 9.01 1.09 10.06
C SER A 161 9.59 -0.12 10.81
N CYS A 162 10.12 -1.12 10.09
CA CYS A 162 10.83 -2.25 10.69
C CYS A 162 12.34 -1.99 10.75
N SER A 163 13.08 -2.84 11.47
CA SER A 163 14.53 -2.61 11.69
C SER A 163 15.43 -3.08 10.55
N GLN A 164 14.85 -3.63 9.48
CA GLN A 164 15.57 -4.17 8.33
C GLN A 164 15.07 -3.54 7.03
N ALA A 165 15.90 -3.51 6.00
CA ALA A 165 15.44 -3.20 4.65
C ALA A 165 14.52 -4.31 4.12
N PHE A 166 13.71 -4.00 3.12
CA PHE A 166 13.07 -5.04 2.30
C PHE A 166 14.10 -5.74 1.41
N ASP A 167 13.71 -6.90 0.87
CA ASP A 167 14.53 -7.73 0.00
C ASP A 167 15.14 -6.98 -1.20
N GLY A 168 16.19 -7.55 -1.78
CA GLY A 168 16.93 -7.03 -2.93
C GLY A 168 16.15 -7.06 -4.24
N ASP A 169 14.97 -7.65 -4.25
CA ASP A 169 13.98 -7.61 -5.33
C ASP A 169 12.57 -7.33 -4.78
N ALA A 170 11.59 -7.16 -5.67
CA ALA A 170 10.19 -6.93 -5.31
C ALA A 170 9.26 -8.06 -5.79
N ILE A 171 9.79 -9.28 -5.93
CA ILE A 171 9.10 -10.42 -6.56
C ILE A 171 7.77 -10.74 -5.87
N GLU A 172 7.74 -10.73 -4.53
CA GLU A 172 6.54 -11.06 -3.76
C GLU A 172 5.88 -9.87 -3.06
N PHE A 173 6.37 -8.64 -3.28
CA PHE A 173 5.70 -7.46 -2.73
C PHE A 173 4.38 -7.21 -3.44
N ALA A 174 3.31 -6.99 -2.67
CA ALA A 174 2.05 -6.49 -3.19
C ALA A 174 1.27 -5.73 -2.13
N LEU A 175 0.65 -4.62 -2.52
CA LEU A 175 -0.40 -3.96 -1.75
C LEU A 175 -1.74 -4.15 -2.47
N LEU A 176 -2.70 -4.75 -1.77
CA LEU A 176 -4.05 -5.01 -2.26
C LEU A 176 -5.05 -4.06 -1.63
N PHE A 177 -5.86 -3.42 -2.47
CA PHE A 177 -7.12 -2.79 -2.08
C PHE A 177 -8.27 -3.56 -2.73
N GLU A 178 -9.05 -4.27 -1.93
CA GLU A 178 -10.18 -5.06 -2.40
C GLU A 178 -11.50 -4.32 -2.13
N PRO A 179 -12.26 -3.90 -3.17
CA PRO A 179 -13.47 -3.12 -2.97
C PRO A 179 -14.57 -3.93 -2.27
N MET A 180 -15.16 -3.37 -1.21
CA MET A 180 -16.32 -3.92 -0.50
C MET A 180 -17.62 -3.22 -0.93
N VAL A 181 -18.25 -3.72 -1.99
CA VAL A 181 -19.42 -3.07 -2.62
C VAL A 181 -20.69 -3.43 -1.87
N ALA A 182 -21.43 -2.44 -1.38
CA ALA A 182 -22.72 -2.68 -0.73
C ALA A 182 -23.80 -3.06 -1.76
N GLU A 183 -24.56 -4.11 -1.46
CA GLU A 183 -25.65 -4.64 -2.28
C GLU A 183 -26.92 -4.79 -1.42
N ILE A 184 -28.07 -4.33 -1.95
CA ILE A 184 -29.37 -4.44 -1.27
C ILE A 184 -30.10 -5.69 -1.78
N GLN A 185 -30.33 -6.61 -0.83
CA GLN A 185 -31.18 -7.81 -0.87
C GLN A 185 -32.69 -7.53 -0.98
#